data_AF-A0A165DZH9-F1
#
_entry.id   AF-A0A165DZH9-F1
#
_cell.length_a   1.000
_cell.length_b   1.000
_cell.length_c   1.000
_cell.angle_alpha   90.00
_cell.angle_beta   90.00
_cell.angle_gamma   90.00
#
_symmetry.space_group_name_H-M   'P 1'
#
loop_
_entity.id
_entity.type
_entity.pdbx_description
1 polymer ?
#
loop_
_entity_poly.entity_id
_entity_poly.type
_entity_poly.pdbx_seq_one_letter_code
_entity_poly.pdbx_strand_id
1 'polypeptide(L)'
;MAIAVPKQINGNYSFTAPSFGVRASCAAFTSNCTLQNGSNIAGVHNCTSAGYPDLPFFISATEGPGTNPNWPDNGIVLAHVGNLSMIGVGGGADLPHAMESSSVPYPNPVPMTLQLTWSTLSGGAAAGHFPPSCDAVGPWQSSTVLDGQVVLSACNLTWYNITIQQTKGLYVLLEEELSNPAFASVLWSPLVYQYATMHLENYLQSIAMSQNNTDTLMDILGAELARQAMSMAAATFQPADTTSQATVGTKLLGRYPLAPVITMLVLLASSTIIFLVLAVWIVASSSSPVVETATNGDERPTVLELTQLRLTTPLALAAQLFAENPESSFQPGFVEMFEAEDTRTAVGIGLVERDGKQWFEVHNVLAELSKDEGTKRSNLDVGTHGV
;
A
#
# COMPACT_ATOMS: atom_id res chain seq x y z
N MET A 1 -22.38 9.00 13.35
CA MET A 1 -21.24 9.82 13.80
C MET A 1 -19.96 9.06 13.48
N ALA A 2 -18.96 9.72 12.92
CA ALA A 2 -17.62 9.16 12.72
C ALA A 2 -16.68 9.72 13.78
N ILE A 3 -15.75 8.91 14.28
CA ILE A 3 -14.81 9.28 15.34
C ILE A 3 -13.40 8.83 14.96
N ALA A 4 -12.38 9.60 15.35
CA ALA A 4 -11.00 9.10 15.33
C ALA A 4 -10.79 8.20 16.53
N VAL A 5 -10.16 7.06 16.31
CA VAL A 5 -9.73 6.18 17.41
C VAL A 5 -8.28 5.80 17.18
N PRO A 6 -7.44 5.75 18.23
CA PRO A 6 -6.08 5.26 18.10
C PRO A 6 -6.11 3.79 17.69
N LYS A 7 -5.19 3.41 16.81
CA LYS A 7 -5.04 2.01 16.36
C LYS A 7 -4.71 1.12 17.56
N GLN A 8 -5.63 0.24 17.94
CA GLN A 8 -5.38 -0.70 19.02
C GLN A 8 -4.49 -1.85 18.56
N ILE A 9 -3.36 -2.03 19.26
CA ILE A 9 -2.45 -3.15 19.04
C ILE A 9 -2.84 -4.34 19.94
N ASN A 10 -3.59 -4.11 21.03
CA ASN A 10 -4.00 -5.16 21.97
C ASN A 10 -5.31 -4.78 22.68
N GLY A 11 -6.34 -5.63 22.56
CA GLY A 11 -7.68 -5.41 23.13
C GLY A 11 -7.75 -5.40 24.66
N ASN A 12 -6.65 -5.72 25.34
CA ASN A 12 -6.57 -5.76 26.80
C ASN A 12 -6.29 -4.39 27.45
N TYR A 13 -6.01 -3.34 26.68
CA TYR A 13 -5.78 -2.01 27.26
C TYR A 13 -7.08 -1.23 27.36
N SER A 14 -7.44 -0.81 28.58
CA SER A 14 -8.43 0.25 28.79
C SER A 14 -7.72 1.59 28.87
N PHE A 15 -8.18 2.57 28.12
CA PHE A 15 -7.67 3.93 28.18
C PHE A 15 -8.81 4.93 28.02
N THR A 16 -8.57 6.12 28.54
CA THR A 16 -9.36 7.30 28.20
C THR A 16 -8.47 8.23 27.40
N ALA A 17 -8.96 8.69 26.25
CA ALA A 17 -8.22 9.57 25.37
C ALA A 17 -9.12 10.67 24.79
N PRO A 18 -8.63 11.91 24.69
CA PRO A 18 -9.29 12.92 23.87
C PRO A 18 -9.19 12.51 22.40
N SER A 19 -10.23 12.82 21.63
CA SER A 19 -10.31 12.58 20.20
C SER A 19 -11.25 13.59 19.55
N PHE A 20 -11.51 13.39 18.27
CA PHE A 20 -12.42 14.20 17.48
C PHE A 20 -13.52 13.34 16.88
N GLY A 21 -14.71 13.92 16.83
CA GLY A 21 -15.89 13.33 16.23
C GLY A 21 -16.53 14.26 15.23
N VAL A 22 -17.19 13.68 14.24
CA VAL A 22 -17.96 14.42 13.25
C VAL A 22 -19.32 13.78 13.03
N ARG A 23 -20.37 14.60 12.99
CA ARG A 23 -21.74 14.20 12.71
C ARG A 23 -22.28 15.08 11.59
N ALA A 24 -22.78 14.45 10.53
CA ALA A 24 -23.55 15.13 9.51
C ALA A 24 -25.03 14.78 9.70
N SER A 25 -25.90 15.78 9.54
CA SER A 25 -27.34 15.60 9.46
C SER A 25 -27.79 16.18 8.12
N CYS A 26 -28.38 15.34 7.28
CA CYS A 26 -28.72 15.68 5.90
C CYS A 26 -30.23 15.67 5.69
N ALA A 27 -30.72 16.57 4.84
CA ALA A 27 -32.10 16.62 4.39
C ALA A 27 -32.14 16.76 2.87
N ALA A 28 -32.94 15.94 2.21
CA ALA A 28 -33.16 16.05 0.78
C ALA A 28 -34.05 17.25 0.47
N PHE A 29 -33.75 17.96 -0.61
CA PHE A 29 -34.64 19.01 -1.13
C PHE A 29 -34.87 18.91 -2.63
N THR A 30 -34.45 17.81 -3.26
CA THR A 30 -34.60 17.56 -4.70
C THR A 30 -36.05 17.73 -5.18
N SER A 31 -37.02 17.20 -4.44
CA SER A 31 -38.45 17.31 -4.75
C SER A 31 -39.01 18.73 -4.65
N ASN A 32 -38.34 19.62 -3.92
CA ASN A 32 -38.72 21.03 -3.79
C ASN A 32 -38.19 21.88 -4.95
N CYS A 33 -37.38 21.33 -5.83
CA CYS A 33 -36.89 22.02 -7.02
C CYS A 33 -37.87 21.87 -8.19
N THR A 34 -37.92 22.88 -9.05
CA THR A 34 -38.76 22.84 -10.25
C THR A 34 -38.06 22.07 -11.35
N LEU A 35 -38.80 21.15 -11.98
CA LEU A 35 -38.38 20.43 -13.16
C LEU A 35 -38.65 21.27 -14.42
N GLN A 36 -37.70 21.31 -15.35
CA GLN A 36 -37.94 21.82 -16.68
C GLN A 36 -38.42 20.67 -17.57
N ASN A 37 -39.68 20.70 -17.98
CA ASN A 37 -40.22 19.78 -18.98
C ASN A 37 -39.99 20.38 -20.37
N GLY A 38 -38.84 20.06 -20.97
CA GLY A 38 -38.61 20.26 -22.39
C GLY A 38 -39.36 19.21 -23.21
N SER A 39 -39.59 19.48 -24.50
CA SER A 39 -40.32 18.60 -25.41
C SER A 39 -39.76 17.17 -25.54
N ASN A 40 -38.56 16.90 -25.00
CA ASN A 40 -37.98 15.55 -24.94
C ASN A 40 -37.15 15.26 -23.67
N ILE A 41 -37.08 16.17 -22.67
CA ILE A 41 -36.11 16.03 -21.57
C ILE A 41 -36.68 16.64 -20.28
N ALA A 42 -36.65 15.87 -19.19
CA ALA A 42 -37.04 16.29 -17.86
C ALA A 42 -35.79 16.31 -16.96
N GLY A 43 -35.51 17.44 -16.33
CA GLY A 43 -34.38 17.59 -15.41
C GLY A 43 -34.64 18.67 -14.37
N VAL A 44 -33.98 18.58 -13.22
CA VAL A 44 -34.01 19.66 -12.22
C VAL A 44 -33.39 20.92 -12.82
N HIS A 45 -34.11 22.04 -12.75
CA HIS A 45 -33.69 23.30 -13.39
C HIS A 45 -33.50 24.46 -12.41
N ASN A 46 -34.30 24.53 -11.35
CA ASN A 46 -34.23 25.64 -10.40
C ASN A 46 -34.64 25.20 -9.00
N CYS A 47 -33.82 25.51 -8.00
CA CYS A 47 -34.03 25.17 -6.59
C CYS A 47 -34.28 26.39 -5.69
N THR A 48 -34.69 27.53 -6.26
CA THR A 48 -35.01 28.77 -5.51
C THR A 48 -36.13 28.54 -4.49
N SER A 49 -37.15 27.76 -4.83
CA SER A 49 -38.24 27.37 -3.92
C SER A 49 -37.75 26.57 -2.70
N ALA A 50 -36.64 25.85 -2.85
CA ALA A 50 -35.98 25.12 -1.76
C ALA A 50 -35.02 26.00 -0.94
N GLY A 51 -34.83 27.28 -1.32
CA GLY A 51 -33.89 28.19 -0.68
C GLY A 51 -32.46 28.14 -1.23
N TYR A 52 -32.23 27.42 -2.34
CA TYR A 52 -30.91 27.26 -2.97
C TYR A 52 -30.93 27.81 -4.41
N PRO A 53 -30.86 29.15 -4.59
CA PRO A 53 -31.01 29.79 -5.90
C PRO A 53 -29.85 29.49 -6.86
N ASP A 54 -28.64 29.21 -6.36
CA ASP A 54 -27.50 28.87 -7.22
C ASP A 54 -27.42 27.35 -7.54
N LEU A 55 -28.49 26.60 -7.24
CA LEU A 55 -28.65 25.20 -7.64
C LEU A 55 -29.77 24.97 -8.65
N PRO A 56 -29.61 23.99 -9.55
CA PRO A 56 -28.43 23.14 -9.69
C PRO A 56 -27.23 23.91 -10.27
N PHE A 57 -26.02 23.50 -9.89
CA PHE A 57 -24.80 24.13 -10.35
C PHE A 57 -24.49 23.70 -11.79
N PHE A 58 -24.24 24.68 -12.65
CA PHE A 58 -23.88 24.51 -14.05
C PHE A 58 -22.47 25.04 -14.30
N ILE A 59 -21.68 24.30 -15.07
CA ILE A 59 -20.41 24.84 -15.57
C ILE A 59 -20.78 25.73 -16.76
N SER A 60 -20.62 27.04 -16.61
CA SER A 60 -20.83 28.02 -17.68
C SER A 60 -20.10 27.55 -18.93
N ALA A 61 -20.85 27.24 -19.99
CA ALA A 61 -20.26 27.14 -21.31
C ALA A 61 -19.84 28.56 -21.69
N THR A 62 -18.55 28.75 -21.97
CA THR A 62 -17.94 30.01 -22.45
C THR A 62 -18.96 30.89 -23.16
N GLU A 63 -19.24 32.06 -22.56
CA GLU A 63 -20.27 33.03 -22.94
C GLU A 63 -20.47 33.14 -24.46
N GLY A 64 -21.42 32.36 -24.98
CA GLY A 64 -21.78 32.35 -26.38
C GLY A 64 -23.30 32.24 -26.51
N PRO A 65 -23.98 33.12 -27.27
CA PRO A 65 -25.41 32.95 -27.52
C PRO A 65 -25.65 31.61 -28.23
N GLY A 66 -26.31 30.68 -27.53
CA GLY A 66 -26.65 29.35 -28.05
C GLY A 66 -25.80 28.17 -27.53
N THR A 67 -24.87 28.37 -26.61
CA THR A 67 -24.18 27.25 -25.97
C THR A 67 -25.05 26.64 -24.87
N ASN A 68 -25.37 25.35 -25.01
CA ASN A 68 -26.08 24.60 -23.96
C ASN A 68 -25.25 24.63 -22.67
N PRO A 69 -25.87 24.81 -21.48
CA PRO A 69 -25.15 24.74 -20.21
C PRO A 69 -24.43 23.38 -20.11
N ASN A 70 -23.17 23.40 -19.69
CA ASN A 70 -22.44 22.16 -19.47
C ASN A 70 -22.80 21.63 -18.09
N TRP A 71 -23.55 20.55 -18.08
CA TRP A 71 -23.98 19.87 -16.86
C TRP A 71 -22.80 19.06 -16.33
N PRO A 72 -22.36 19.25 -15.08
CA PRO A 72 -21.35 18.38 -14.51
C PRO A 72 -21.87 16.95 -14.50
N ASP A 73 -21.11 16.04 -15.10
CA ASP A 73 -21.37 14.60 -15.04
C ASP A 73 -21.01 14.01 -13.67
N ASN A 74 -20.19 14.73 -12.89
CA ASN A 74 -19.73 14.34 -11.57
C ASN A 74 -20.48 15.10 -10.48
N GLY A 75 -20.66 14.46 -9.32
CA GLY A 75 -21.17 15.11 -8.13
C GLY A 75 -20.30 16.30 -7.69
N ILE A 76 -20.90 17.20 -6.92
CA ILE A 76 -20.25 18.38 -6.33
C ILE A 76 -20.72 18.54 -4.88
N VAL A 77 -19.76 18.80 -3.99
CA VAL A 77 -20.01 19.16 -2.59
C VAL A 77 -19.67 20.63 -2.37
N LEU A 78 -20.66 21.44 -2.04
CA LEU A 78 -20.52 22.87 -1.83
C LEU A 78 -20.67 23.19 -0.34
N ALA A 79 -19.96 24.20 0.15
CA ALA A 79 -20.18 24.73 1.50
C ALA A 79 -20.81 26.12 1.45
N HIS A 80 -21.72 26.38 2.38
CA HIS A 80 -22.26 27.71 2.65
C HIS A 80 -21.47 28.35 3.79
N VAL A 81 -20.97 29.56 3.60
CA VAL A 81 -20.19 30.25 4.62
C VAL A 81 -20.71 31.66 4.83
N GLY A 82 -21.42 31.87 5.95
CA GLY A 82 -22.09 33.15 6.25
C GLY A 82 -23.25 33.45 5.30
N ASN A 83 -23.39 34.73 4.91
CA ASN A 83 -24.34 35.18 3.88
C ASN A 83 -23.73 35.13 2.46
N LEU A 84 -22.57 34.51 2.28
CA LEU A 84 -21.86 34.47 1.00
C LEU A 84 -22.35 33.33 0.11
N SER A 85 -22.05 33.45 -1.19
CA SER A 85 -22.25 32.44 -2.22
C SER A 85 -21.56 31.11 -1.86
N MET A 86 -22.09 30.01 -2.39
CA MET A 86 -21.54 28.67 -2.22
C MET A 86 -20.06 28.59 -2.63
N ILE A 87 -19.24 27.89 -1.84
CA ILE A 87 -17.80 27.71 -2.06
C ILE A 87 -17.54 26.27 -2.52
N GLY A 88 -16.71 26.08 -3.54
CA GLY A 88 -16.32 24.77 -4.07
C GLY A 88 -15.33 24.87 -5.25
N VAL A 89 -14.40 23.92 -5.35
CA VAL A 89 -13.33 23.94 -6.38
C VAL A 89 -13.78 23.38 -7.75
N GLY A 90 -14.92 22.69 -7.81
CA GLY A 90 -15.36 21.96 -9.01
C GLY A 90 -15.91 22.79 -10.18
N GLY A 91 -15.94 24.13 -10.10
CA GLY A 91 -16.76 24.95 -11.00
C GLY A 91 -16.02 26.14 -11.60
N GLY A 92 -15.14 25.89 -12.57
CA GLY A 92 -14.56 26.93 -13.43
C GLY A 92 -13.91 28.10 -12.69
N ALA A 93 -13.70 29.21 -13.40
CA ALA A 93 -13.23 30.47 -12.83
C ALA A 93 -14.34 31.22 -12.04
N ASP A 94 -15.57 30.70 -12.06
CA ASP A 94 -16.79 31.39 -11.62
C ASP A 94 -17.28 30.97 -10.23
N LEU A 95 -16.92 29.79 -9.73
CA LEU A 95 -17.09 29.50 -8.31
C LEU A 95 -16.02 30.25 -7.52
N PRO A 96 -16.38 30.91 -6.40
CA PRO A 96 -15.37 31.41 -5.50
C PRO A 96 -14.55 30.22 -5.02
N HIS A 97 -13.30 30.14 -5.51
CA HIS A 97 -12.28 29.31 -4.91
C HIS A 97 -12.29 29.57 -3.41
N ALA A 98 -12.06 28.54 -2.59
CA ALA A 98 -11.92 28.69 -1.15
C ALA A 98 -10.99 29.88 -0.87
N MET A 99 -11.57 31.03 -0.56
CA MET A 99 -10.84 32.28 -0.64
C MET A 99 -9.79 32.28 0.46
N GLU A 100 -8.56 32.67 0.13
CA GLU A 100 -7.49 32.94 1.10
C GLU A 100 -7.81 34.12 2.05
N SER A 101 -9.03 34.67 2.00
CA SER A 101 -9.44 35.80 2.82
C SER A 101 -9.69 35.35 4.27
N SER A 102 -8.78 35.75 5.15
CA SER A 102 -8.86 35.67 6.62
C SER A 102 -10.12 36.26 7.26
N SER A 103 -11.02 36.88 6.49
CA SER A 103 -12.26 37.50 6.97
C SER A 103 -13.50 36.61 6.88
N VAL A 104 -13.41 35.41 6.31
CA VAL A 104 -14.57 34.53 6.14
C VAL A 104 -14.86 33.82 7.48
N PRO A 105 -16.03 34.05 8.11
CA PRO A 105 -16.37 33.38 9.35
C PRO A 105 -16.68 31.92 9.06
N TYR A 106 -15.81 31.00 9.48
CA TYR A 106 -16.06 29.57 9.36
C TYR A 106 -16.94 29.10 10.53
N PRO A 107 -18.20 28.67 10.29
CA PRO A 107 -19.08 28.24 11.37
C PRO A 107 -18.85 26.76 11.74
N ASN A 108 -19.32 26.37 12.92
CA ASN A 108 -19.51 24.98 13.33
C ASN A 108 -20.83 24.93 14.10
N PRO A 109 -21.95 24.38 13.58
CA PRO A 109 -22.09 23.56 12.37
C PRO A 109 -21.72 24.26 11.06
N VAL A 110 -21.29 23.46 10.09
CA VAL A 110 -20.98 23.88 8.72
C VAL A 110 -22.16 23.48 7.83
N PRO A 111 -22.93 24.44 7.29
CA PRO A 111 -23.94 24.14 6.31
C PRO A 111 -23.27 23.78 4.98
N MET A 112 -23.52 22.57 4.51
CA MET A 112 -23.03 22.03 3.24
C MET A 112 -24.22 21.69 2.36
N THR A 113 -24.04 21.86 1.07
CA THR A 113 -25.04 21.50 0.08
C THR A 113 -24.39 20.59 -0.95
N LEU A 114 -25.03 19.46 -1.23
CA LEU A 114 -24.50 18.44 -2.11
C LEU A 114 -25.40 18.29 -3.32
N GLN A 115 -24.78 18.24 -4.48
CA GLN A 115 -25.37 17.87 -5.75
C GLN A 115 -24.67 16.60 -6.22
N LEU A 116 -25.24 15.44 -5.97
CA LEU A 116 -24.70 14.16 -6.43
C LEU A 116 -25.43 13.76 -7.70
N THR A 117 -24.70 13.56 -8.79
CA THR A 117 -25.27 13.25 -10.11
C THR A 117 -24.72 11.93 -10.61
N TRP A 118 -25.54 11.16 -11.32
CA TRP A 118 -25.13 9.90 -11.92
C TRP A 118 -25.68 9.79 -13.33
N SER A 119 -24.89 9.21 -14.23
CA SER A 119 -25.37 8.74 -15.53
C SER A 119 -25.99 7.35 -15.39
N THR A 120 -27.12 7.11 -16.06
CA THR A 120 -27.65 5.74 -16.17
C THR A 120 -27.00 5.04 -17.37
N LEU A 121 -26.62 3.78 -17.18
CA LEU A 121 -25.80 2.99 -18.11
C LEU A 121 -26.51 2.58 -19.42
N SER A 122 -27.68 3.12 -19.75
CA SER A 122 -28.40 2.71 -20.97
C SER A 122 -27.85 3.43 -22.21
N GLY A 123 -26.73 2.91 -22.73
CA GLY A 123 -26.17 3.28 -24.04
C GLY A 123 -27.01 2.87 -25.26
N GLY A 124 -28.33 2.75 -25.10
CA GLY A 124 -29.24 2.32 -26.17
C GLY A 124 -30.58 3.01 -26.04
N ALA A 125 -30.72 4.12 -26.77
CA ALA A 125 -31.87 4.85 -27.33
C ALA A 125 -33.36 4.44 -27.07
N ALA A 126 -33.69 3.64 -26.07
CA ALA A 126 -35.03 3.51 -25.57
C ALA A 126 -35.09 4.30 -24.26
N ALA A 127 -35.67 5.50 -24.35
CA ALA A 127 -35.95 6.44 -23.28
C ALA A 127 -36.78 5.79 -22.15
N GLY A 128 -36.14 4.92 -21.39
CA GLY A 128 -36.67 4.37 -20.15
C GLY A 128 -36.43 5.42 -19.09
N HIS A 129 -37.40 6.32 -18.92
CA HIS A 129 -37.45 7.17 -17.73
C HIS A 129 -37.30 6.26 -16.51
N PHE A 130 -36.14 6.28 -15.86
CA PHE A 130 -35.95 5.56 -14.61
C PHE A 130 -36.73 6.31 -13.55
N PRO A 131 -37.88 5.77 -13.07
CA PRO A 131 -38.62 6.45 -12.04
C PRO A 131 -37.70 6.60 -10.83
N PRO A 132 -37.72 7.77 -10.17
CA PRO A 132 -36.93 7.96 -8.96
C PRO A 132 -37.33 6.91 -7.94
N SER A 133 -36.32 6.35 -7.25
CA SER A 133 -36.51 5.34 -6.21
C SER A 133 -37.26 5.91 -5.00
N CYS A 134 -37.07 7.20 -4.71
CA CYS A 134 -37.70 7.98 -3.65
C CYS A 134 -37.68 9.48 -3.97
N ASP A 135 -38.38 10.29 -3.19
CA ASP A 135 -38.53 11.75 -3.40
C ASP A 135 -37.20 12.52 -3.31
N ALA A 136 -36.17 11.94 -2.72
CA ALA A 136 -34.82 12.51 -2.68
C ALA A 136 -34.07 12.42 -4.00
N VAL A 137 -34.49 11.52 -4.91
CA VAL A 137 -33.87 11.33 -6.21
C VAL A 137 -34.71 12.05 -7.26
N GLY A 138 -34.06 12.89 -8.06
CA GLY A 138 -34.68 13.61 -9.16
C GLY A 138 -34.07 13.22 -10.50
N PRO A 139 -34.74 13.54 -11.61
CA PRO A 139 -34.15 13.37 -12.92
C PRO A 139 -33.03 14.41 -13.13
N TRP A 140 -31.91 13.96 -13.69
CA TRP A 140 -30.78 14.79 -14.08
C TRP A 140 -30.60 14.73 -15.59
N GLN A 141 -30.32 15.87 -16.18
CA GLN A 141 -29.94 15.93 -17.58
C GLN A 141 -28.47 16.28 -17.65
N SER A 142 -27.72 15.57 -18.51
CA SER A 142 -26.38 15.99 -18.90
C SER A 142 -26.33 16.44 -20.36
N SER A 143 -25.30 17.20 -20.73
CA SER A 143 -24.98 17.50 -22.13
C SER A 143 -24.67 16.23 -22.93
N THR A 144 -24.25 15.16 -22.27
CA THR A 144 -23.86 13.87 -22.88
C THR A 144 -24.82 12.72 -22.59
N VAL A 145 -25.66 12.85 -21.56
CA VAL A 145 -26.56 11.78 -21.08
C VAL A 145 -28.00 12.29 -20.97
N LEU A 146 -28.91 11.64 -21.68
CA LEU A 146 -30.35 11.99 -21.70
C LEU A 146 -31.10 11.53 -20.44
N ASP A 147 -30.58 10.51 -19.75
CA ASP A 147 -31.20 9.89 -18.58
C ASP A 147 -30.19 9.81 -17.42
N GLY A 148 -30.11 10.88 -16.63
CA GLY A 148 -29.34 10.92 -15.39
C GLY A 148 -30.23 10.95 -14.15
N GLN A 149 -29.62 10.77 -12.99
CA GLN A 149 -30.27 10.98 -11.69
C GLN A 149 -29.47 11.98 -10.87
N VAL A 150 -30.15 12.77 -10.04
CA VAL A 150 -29.53 13.71 -9.10
C VAL A 150 -30.12 13.57 -7.71
N VAL A 151 -29.28 13.69 -6.70
CA VAL A 151 -29.67 13.90 -5.31
C VAL A 151 -29.17 15.28 -4.86
N LEU A 152 -30.10 16.14 -4.49
CA LEU A 152 -29.84 17.45 -3.92
C LEU A 152 -30.16 17.42 -2.42
N SER A 153 -29.17 17.74 -1.61
CA SER A 153 -29.29 17.64 -0.15
C SER A 153 -28.55 18.74 0.58
N ALA A 154 -29.11 19.14 1.71
CA ALA A 154 -28.55 20.11 2.64
C ALA A 154 -28.10 19.36 3.89
N CYS A 155 -26.81 19.44 4.21
CA CYS A 155 -26.19 18.74 5.31
C CYS A 155 -25.55 19.71 6.29
N ASN A 156 -25.86 19.59 7.58
CA ASN A 156 -25.15 20.28 8.65
C ASN A 156 -24.05 19.38 9.19
N LEU A 157 -22.79 19.72 8.89
CA LEU A 157 -21.62 19.01 9.38
C LEU A 157 -21.14 19.64 10.69
N THR A 158 -21.17 18.87 11.78
CA THR A 158 -20.79 19.32 13.13
C THR A 158 -19.57 18.57 13.61
N TRP A 159 -18.56 19.32 14.06
CA TRP A 159 -17.32 18.78 14.61
C TRP A 159 -17.31 18.92 16.13
N TYR A 160 -16.88 17.86 16.81
CA TYR A 160 -16.87 17.76 18.27
C TYR A 160 -15.49 17.36 18.78
N ASN A 161 -15.08 17.99 19.88
CA ASN A 161 -14.05 17.50 20.77
C ASN A 161 -14.71 16.44 21.66
N ILE A 162 -14.21 15.22 21.58
CA ILE A 162 -14.80 14.09 22.29
C ILE A 162 -13.79 13.44 23.21
N THR A 163 -14.26 12.88 24.32
CA THR A 163 -13.44 12.05 25.19
C THR A 163 -13.95 10.63 25.09
N ILE A 164 -13.11 9.72 24.58
CA ILE A 164 -13.47 8.31 24.40
C ILE A 164 -12.83 7.46 25.50
N GLN A 165 -13.60 6.53 26.03
CA GLN A 165 -13.11 5.49 26.92
C GLN A 165 -13.19 4.15 26.20
N GLN A 166 -12.05 3.48 26.07
CA GLN A 166 -12.05 2.07 25.68
C GLN A 166 -12.05 1.21 26.93
N THR A 167 -12.96 0.23 26.96
CA THR A 167 -12.92 -0.85 27.94
C THR A 167 -13.22 -2.18 27.24
N LYS A 168 -12.28 -3.15 27.30
CA LYS A 168 -12.44 -4.51 26.74
C LYS A 168 -12.78 -4.54 25.24
N GLY A 169 -12.21 -3.62 24.46
CA GLY A 169 -12.46 -3.53 23.01
C GLY A 169 -13.70 -2.72 22.63
N LEU A 170 -14.51 -2.28 23.60
CA LEU A 170 -15.67 -1.43 23.35
C LEU A 170 -15.32 0.03 23.63
N TYR A 171 -15.69 0.91 22.70
CA TYR A 171 -15.55 2.36 22.86
C TYR A 171 -16.85 2.95 23.40
N VAL A 172 -16.72 3.77 24.44
CA VAL A 172 -17.81 4.54 25.02
C VAL A 172 -17.45 6.01 24.92
N LEU A 173 -18.41 6.82 24.49
CA LEU A 173 -18.30 8.27 24.46
C LEU A 173 -18.59 8.82 25.87
N LEU A 174 -17.62 9.50 26.48
CA LEU A 174 -17.76 10.10 27.80
C LEU A 174 -18.23 11.54 27.73
N GLU A 175 -17.57 12.34 26.89
CA GLU A 175 -17.83 13.77 26.76
C GLU A 175 -17.91 14.13 25.27
N GLU A 176 -18.82 15.05 24.95
CA GLU A 176 -19.04 15.61 23.61
C GLU A 176 -19.14 17.13 23.77
N GLU A 177 -18.14 17.86 23.30
CA GLU A 177 -18.11 19.33 23.28
C GLU A 177 -17.95 19.82 21.84
N LEU A 178 -18.59 20.93 21.49
CA LEU A 178 -18.46 21.49 20.15
C LEU A 178 -17.03 22.00 19.89
N SER A 179 -16.42 21.57 18.79
CA SER A 179 -15.07 22.01 18.43
C SER A 179 -15.02 23.50 18.06
N ASN A 180 -13.85 24.11 18.25
CA ASN A 180 -13.59 25.49 17.82
C ASN A 180 -13.87 25.65 16.30
N PRO A 181 -14.61 26.68 15.86
CA PRO A 181 -14.94 26.85 14.45
C PRO A 181 -13.73 27.03 13.52
N ALA A 182 -12.65 27.66 14.00
CA ALA A 182 -11.40 27.79 13.24
C ALA A 182 -10.65 26.46 13.10
N PHE A 183 -10.83 25.54 14.05
CA PHE A 183 -10.29 24.20 13.93
C PHE A 183 -11.16 23.35 12.98
N ALA A 184 -12.48 23.42 13.13
CA ALA A 184 -13.42 22.74 12.24
C ALA A 184 -13.19 23.10 10.76
N SER A 185 -12.88 24.37 10.45
CA SER A 185 -12.60 24.84 9.09
C SER A 185 -11.47 24.10 8.40
N VAL A 186 -10.38 23.84 9.13
CA VAL A 186 -9.27 23.04 8.61
C VAL A 186 -9.74 21.62 8.29
N LEU A 187 -10.56 21.03 9.16
CA LEU A 187 -11.00 19.65 9.02
C LEU A 187 -11.99 19.42 7.88
N TRP A 188 -12.89 20.36 7.60
CA TRP A 188 -13.84 20.22 6.48
C TRP A 188 -13.32 20.75 5.16
N SER A 189 -12.21 21.51 5.14
CA SER A 189 -11.62 22.05 3.91
C SER A 189 -11.47 21.01 2.78
N PRO A 190 -11.02 19.76 3.01
CA PRO A 190 -10.82 18.80 1.93
C PRO A 190 -12.12 18.44 1.19
N LEU A 191 -13.28 18.54 1.85
CA LEU A 191 -14.58 18.29 1.23
C LEU A 191 -14.89 19.33 0.15
N VAL A 192 -14.57 20.60 0.42
CA VAL A 192 -14.82 21.72 -0.51
C VAL A 192 -13.84 21.71 -1.69
N TYR A 193 -12.64 21.15 -1.48
CA TYR A 193 -11.70 20.78 -2.55
C TYR A 193 -12.12 19.56 -3.38
N GLN A 194 -13.32 19.02 -3.15
CA GLN A 194 -13.90 17.88 -3.89
C GLN A 194 -13.16 16.54 -3.74
N TYR A 195 -12.24 16.40 -2.80
CA TYR A 195 -11.50 15.13 -2.63
C TYR A 195 -12.44 13.97 -2.28
N ALA A 196 -13.52 14.22 -1.53
CA ALA A 196 -14.49 13.20 -1.13
C ALA A 196 -15.53 12.89 -2.19
N THR A 197 -15.74 13.80 -3.13
CA THR A 197 -16.96 13.80 -3.94
C THR A 197 -17.08 12.56 -4.81
N MET A 198 -15.98 12.16 -5.46
CA MET A 198 -15.94 10.94 -6.28
C MET A 198 -16.21 9.66 -5.45
N HIS A 199 -15.70 9.59 -4.22
CA HIS A 199 -15.95 8.45 -3.35
C HIS A 199 -17.41 8.41 -2.87
N LEU A 200 -17.95 9.57 -2.50
CA LEU A 200 -19.32 9.72 -2.04
C LEU A 200 -20.32 9.37 -3.16
N GLU A 201 -20.08 9.89 -4.37
CA GLU A 201 -20.88 9.63 -5.56
C GLU A 201 -20.92 8.14 -5.88
N ASN A 202 -19.76 7.49 -6.03
CA ASN A 202 -19.68 6.07 -6.39
C ASN A 202 -20.34 5.16 -5.33
N TYR A 203 -20.14 5.46 -4.04
CA TYR A 203 -20.74 4.67 -2.97
C TYR A 203 -22.26 4.82 -2.95
N LEU A 204 -22.75 6.05 -3.07
CA LEU A 204 -24.17 6.34 -2.98
C LEU A 204 -24.96 6.02 -4.23
N GLN A 205 -24.34 5.85 -5.40
CA GLN A 205 -25.04 5.51 -6.64
C GLN A 205 -25.97 4.29 -6.47
N SER A 206 -25.41 3.19 -5.97
CA SER A 206 -26.16 1.95 -5.78
C SER A 206 -27.28 2.08 -4.73
N ILE A 207 -27.05 2.91 -3.71
CA ILE A 207 -27.99 3.12 -2.60
C ILE A 207 -29.13 4.02 -3.06
N ALA A 208 -28.81 5.13 -3.74
CA ALA A 208 -29.78 6.03 -4.32
C ALA A 208 -30.68 5.30 -5.32
N MET A 209 -30.15 4.38 -6.13
CA MET A 209 -30.94 3.61 -7.10
C MET A 209 -31.81 2.50 -6.49
N SER A 210 -31.48 2.02 -5.28
CA SER A 210 -32.18 0.88 -4.66
C SER A 210 -33.07 1.25 -3.48
N GLN A 211 -32.81 2.38 -2.83
CA GLN A 211 -33.50 2.78 -1.60
C GLN A 211 -34.84 3.45 -1.90
N ASN A 212 -35.91 3.01 -1.24
CA ASN A 212 -37.26 3.55 -1.41
C ASN A 212 -37.65 4.62 -0.37
N ASN A 213 -36.83 4.81 0.66
CA ASN A 213 -37.08 5.74 1.74
C ASN A 213 -36.04 6.87 1.75
N THR A 214 -36.52 8.10 1.60
CA THR A 214 -35.72 9.33 1.65
C THR A 214 -34.96 9.47 2.96
N ASP A 215 -35.59 9.20 4.11
CA ASP A 215 -34.96 9.37 5.42
C ASP A 215 -33.77 8.42 5.58
N THR A 216 -33.95 7.16 5.19
CA THR A 216 -32.87 6.17 5.22
C THR A 216 -31.73 6.53 4.27
N LEU A 217 -32.03 7.06 3.08
CA LEU A 217 -31.00 7.54 2.16
C LEU A 217 -30.21 8.71 2.75
N MET A 218 -30.89 9.68 3.37
CA MET A 218 -30.25 10.84 3.99
C MET A 218 -29.44 10.48 5.23
N ASP A 219 -29.88 9.51 6.02
CA ASP A 219 -29.12 8.99 7.16
C ASP A 219 -27.82 8.30 6.71
N ILE A 220 -27.90 7.49 5.64
CA ILE A 220 -26.71 6.85 5.03
C ILE A 220 -25.77 7.90 4.46
N LEU A 221 -26.31 8.88 3.73
CA LEU A 221 -25.54 10.00 3.19
C LEU A 221 -24.84 10.78 4.31
N GLY A 222 -25.53 11.10 5.40
CA GLY A 222 -24.95 11.79 6.55
C GLY A 222 -23.85 10.97 7.23
N ALA A 223 -24.06 9.67 7.40
CA ALA A 223 -23.05 8.77 7.95
C ALA A 223 -21.80 8.70 7.05
N GLU A 224 -21.98 8.57 5.74
CA GLU A 224 -20.88 8.47 4.79
C GLU A 224 -20.14 9.80 4.61
N LEU A 225 -20.87 10.92 4.55
CA LEU A 225 -20.27 12.26 4.52
C LEU A 225 -19.41 12.49 5.76
N ALA A 226 -19.90 12.15 6.95
CA ALA A 226 -19.12 12.21 8.19
C ALA A 226 -17.90 11.29 8.16
N ARG A 227 -18.04 10.07 7.62
CA ARG A 227 -16.93 9.11 7.49
C ARG A 227 -15.84 9.63 6.55
N GLN A 228 -16.21 10.17 5.40
CA GLN A 228 -15.29 10.75 4.42
C GLN A 228 -14.63 12.02 4.96
N ALA A 229 -15.40 12.89 5.62
CA ALA A 229 -14.88 14.07 6.32
C ALA A 229 -13.77 13.68 7.32
N MET A 230 -14.05 12.68 8.16
CA MET A 230 -13.08 12.19 9.14
C MET A 230 -11.86 11.54 8.48
N SER A 231 -12.07 10.77 7.42
CA SER A 231 -10.99 10.10 6.69
C SER A 231 -10.03 11.09 6.05
N MET A 232 -10.51 12.23 5.57
CA MET A 232 -9.67 13.26 4.94
C MET A 232 -8.97 14.12 5.98
N ALA A 233 -9.67 14.42 7.07
CA ALA A 233 -9.07 15.08 8.23
C ALA A 233 -8.01 14.21 8.92
N ALA A 234 -8.03 12.88 8.73
CA ALA A 234 -7.16 11.94 9.42
C ALA A 234 -5.66 12.27 9.33
N ALA A 235 -5.22 12.80 8.17
CA ALA A 235 -3.82 13.18 7.95
C ALA A 235 -3.38 14.41 8.77
N THR A 236 -4.32 15.20 9.28
CA THR A 236 -4.02 16.39 10.10
C THR A 236 -3.86 16.06 11.58
N PHE A 237 -4.30 14.87 12.02
CA PHE A 237 -4.21 14.48 13.43
C PHE A 237 -2.84 13.91 13.75
N GLN A 238 -2.25 14.42 14.83
CA GLN A 238 -1.11 13.79 15.48
C GLN A 238 -1.62 12.96 16.67
N PRO A 239 -1.03 11.78 16.95
CA PRO A 239 -1.35 11.03 18.16
C PRO A 239 -1.10 11.89 19.40
N ALA A 240 -2.10 12.00 20.27
CA ALA A 240 -1.98 12.65 21.57
C ALA A 240 -1.78 11.61 22.69
N ASP A 241 -1.10 12.01 23.76
CA ASP A 241 -0.90 11.16 24.94
C ASP A 241 -2.23 10.84 25.64
N THR A 242 -2.38 9.60 26.13
CA THR A 242 -3.58 9.17 26.86
C THR A 242 -3.67 9.85 28.21
N THR A 243 -4.82 10.45 28.54
CA THR A 243 -5.04 11.19 29.80
C THR A 243 -5.13 10.28 31.03
N SER A 244 -5.60 9.04 30.84
CA SER A 244 -5.48 7.98 31.83
C SER A 244 -5.21 6.63 31.16
N GLN A 245 -4.07 6.04 31.51
CA GLN A 245 -3.71 4.69 31.10
C GLN A 245 -3.75 3.78 32.32
N ALA A 246 -4.81 2.99 32.43
CA ALA A 246 -4.80 1.86 33.35
C ALA A 246 -4.27 0.64 32.59
N THR A 247 -3.01 0.29 32.82
CA THR A 247 -2.48 -1.00 32.34
C THR A 247 -3.24 -2.11 33.07
N VAL A 248 -4.23 -2.72 32.40
CA VAL A 248 -4.85 -3.96 32.86
C VAL A 248 -3.83 -5.09 32.68
N GLY A 249 -2.92 -5.20 33.64
CA GLY A 249 -1.88 -6.23 33.70
C GLY A 249 -0.63 -5.89 32.90
N THR A 250 0.46 -5.68 33.61
CA THR A 250 1.83 -5.76 33.08
C THR A 250 2.08 -7.15 32.50
N LYS A 251 1.90 -7.31 31.18
CA LYS A 251 2.59 -8.31 30.36
C LYS A 251 3.18 -7.61 29.15
N LEU A 252 4.04 -6.63 29.44
CA LEU A 252 4.76 -5.80 28.48
C LEU A 252 6.26 -6.17 28.52
N LEU A 253 6.53 -7.46 28.34
CA LEU A 253 7.79 -7.98 27.82
C LEU A 253 7.36 -9.04 26.81
N GLY A 254 7.85 -8.90 25.57
CA GLY A 254 7.25 -9.46 24.37
C GLY A 254 6.73 -10.90 24.52
N ARG A 255 5.53 -11.13 23.99
CA ARG A 255 5.13 -12.47 23.53
C ARG A 255 5.99 -12.85 22.31
N TYR A 256 7.29 -13.04 22.51
CA TYR A 256 7.94 -14.10 21.74
C TYR A 256 7.30 -15.38 22.25
N PRO A 257 6.66 -16.19 21.39
CA PRO A 257 6.18 -17.49 21.81
C PRO A 257 7.42 -18.23 22.36
N LEU A 258 7.42 -18.43 23.68
CA LEU A 258 8.57 -18.94 24.43
C LEU A 258 8.91 -20.36 23.95
N ALA A 259 7.89 -21.10 23.50
CA ALA A 259 8.01 -22.41 22.89
C ALA A 259 8.96 -22.42 21.68
N PRO A 260 8.75 -21.68 20.58
CA PRO A 260 9.66 -21.69 19.42
C PRO A 260 11.09 -21.23 19.74
N VAL A 261 11.27 -20.26 20.64
CA VAL A 261 12.61 -19.81 21.05
C VAL A 261 13.34 -20.89 21.85
N ILE A 262 12.65 -21.53 22.81
CA ILE A 262 13.20 -22.66 23.56
C ILE A 262 13.49 -23.84 22.61
N THR A 263 12.59 -24.17 21.69
CA THR A 263 12.81 -25.27 20.75
C THR A 263 14.01 -25.01 19.85
N MET A 264 14.22 -23.77 19.41
CA MET A 264 15.40 -23.40 18.62
C MET A 264 16.69 -23.55 19.44
N LEU A 265 16.69 -23.11 20.70
CA LEU A 265 17.82 -23.29 21.62
C LEU A 265 18.12 -24.77 21.89
N VAL A 266 17.10 -25.59 22.10
CA VAL A 266 17.24 -27.04 22.31
C VAL A 266 17.76 -27.73 21.06
N LEU A 267 17.28 -27.37 19.87
CA LEU A 267 17.77 -27.90 18.59
C LEU A 267 19.23 -27.49 18.31
N LEU A 268 19.60 -26.25 18.62
CA LEU A 268 20.99 -25.79 18.53
C LEU A 268 21.88 -26.57 19.50
N ALA A 269 21.49 -26.67 20.77
CA ALA A 269 22.25 -27.43 21.76
C ALA A 269 22.40 -28.91 21.37
N SER A 270 21.33 -29.57 20.93
CA SER A 270 21.39 -30.98 20.52
C SER A 270 22.28 -31.18 19.29
N SER A 271 22.20 -30.31 18.29
CA SER A 271 23.06 -30.39 17.10
C SER A 271 24.55 -30.23 17.45
N THR A 272 24.90 -29.27 18.32
CA THR A 272 26.30 -29.07 18.76
C THR A 272 26.85 -30.28 19.52
N ILE A 273 26.03 -30.92 20.36
CA ILE A 273 26.42 -32.13 21.09
C ILE A 273 26.65 -33.28 20.11
N ILE A 274 25.76 -33.47 19.11
CA ILE A 274 25.91 -34.53 18.10
C ILE A 274 27.20 -34.33 17.29
N PHE A 275 27.49 -33.10 16.84
CA PHE A 275 28.72 -32.82 16.11
C PHE A 275 29.98 -33.05 16.96
N LEU A 276 29.95 -32.69 18.25
CA LEU A 276 31.06 -32.96 19.17
C LEU A 276 31.30 -34.46 19.35
N VAL A 277 30.22 -35.23 19.54
CA VAL A 277 30.32 -36.70 19.68
C VAL A 277 30.87 -37.33 18.39
N LEU A 278 30.40 -36.91 17.22
CA LEU A 278 30.92 -37.38 15.93
C LEU A 278 32.39 -37.00 15.73
N ALA A 279 32.79 -35.78 16.09
CA ALA A 279 34.19 -35.35 15.98
C ALA A 279 35.11 -36.19 16.90
N VAL A 280 34.70 -36.41 18.15
CA VAL A 280 35.44 -37.28 19.09
C VAL A 280 35.48 -38.71 18.58
N TRP A 281 34.37 -39.22 18.04
CA TRP A 281 34.31 -40.56 17.46
C TRP A 281 35.27 -40.71 16.27
N ILE A 282 35.29 -39.75 15.34
CA ILE A 282 36.19 -39.76 14.17
C ILE A 282 37.65 -39.78 14.64
N VAL A 283 38.01 -38.91 15.59
CA VAL A 283 39.39 -38.85 16.14
C VAL A 283 39.75 -40.12 16.89
N ALA A 284 38.82 -40.71 17.66
CA ALA A 284 39.06 -41.94 18.39
C ALA A 284 39.16 -43.16 17.47
N SER A 285 38.38 -43.18 16.38
CA SER A 285 38.36 -44.25 15.38
C SER A 285 39.48 -44.14 14.35
N SER A 286 40.11 -42.97 14.20
CA SER A 286 41.34 -42.78 13.43
C SER A 286 42.56 -43.29 14.19
N SER A 287 42.54 -44.57 14.59
CA SER A 287 43.71 -45.29 15.06
C SER A 287 44.22 -46.18 13.93
N SER A 288 44.85 -45.56 12.93
CA SER A 288 45.79 -46.26 12.05
C SER A 288 47.07 -45.43 11.94
N PRO A 289 48.18 -45.86 12.55
CA PRO A 289 49.48 -45.25 12.32
C PRO A 289 49.96 -45.67 10.93
N VAL A 290 49.76 -44.80 9.93
CA VAL A 290 50.35 -45.00 8.60
C VAL A 290 51.64 -44.17 8.55
N VAL A 291 52.75 -44.82 8.88
CA VAL A 291 53.94 -45.04 8.02
C VAL A 291 55.05 -45.60 8.92
N GLU A 292 55.29 -46.91 8.78
CA GLU A 292 56.58 -47.53 9.10
C GLU A 292 57.66 -46.93 8.19
N THR A 293 58.80 -46.58 8.79
CA THR A 293 59.98 -46.11 8.07
C THR A 293 60.62 -47.26 7.28
N ALA A 294 60.26 -47.40 6.01
CA ALA A 294 61.04 -48.19 5.06
C ALA A 294 62.19 -47.34 4.52
N THR A 295 63.40 -47.68 4.93
CA THR A 295 64.67 -47.26 4.34
C THR A 295 64.76 -47.69 2.88
N ASN A 296 64.59 -46.75 1.94
CA ASN A 296 65.48 -46.53 0.79
C ASN A 296 64.96 -45.37 -0.06
N GLY A 297 65.89 -44.49 -0.44
CA GLY A 297 65.61 -43.18 -1.02
C GLY A 297 64.94 -43.20 -2.39
N ASP A 298 63.96 -42.32 -2.56
CA ASP A 298 64.09 -41.09 -3.34
C ASP A 298 62.96 -40.12 -2.92
N GLU A 299 63.17 -38.83 -3.15
CA GLU A 299 62.36 -37.64 -2.81
C GLU A 299 61.07 -37.80 -1.96
N ARG A 300 61.08 -37.12 -0.81
CA ARG A 300 59.96 -37.02 0.13
C ARG A 300 58.96 -35.95 -0.35
N PRO A 301 57.64 -36.22 -0.46
CA PRO A 301 56.65 -35.15 -0.40
C PRO A 301 56.65 -34.59 1.03
N THR A 302 56.70 -33.27 1.16
CA THR A 302 56.67 -32.63 2.48
C THR A 302 55.27 -32.76 3.09
N VAL A 303 55.17 -32.85 4.42
CA VAL A 303 53.88 -32.91 5.15
C VAL A 303 52.96 -31.73 4.77
N LEU A 304 53.54 -30.65 4.26
CA LEU A 304 52.85 -29.49 3.70
C LEU A 304 52.13 -29.78 2.37
N GLU A 305 52.71 -30.57 1.47
CA GLU A 305 52.04 -30.98 0.22
C GLU A 305 50.89 -31.95 0.50
N LEU A 306 51.06 -32.88 1.45
CA LEU A 306 50.00 -33.82 1.83
C LEU A 306 48.83 -33.12 2.55
N THR A 307 49.11 -32.05 3.31
CA THR A 307 48.07 -31.24 3.96
C THR A 307 47.40 -30.29 2.96
N GLN A 308 48.16 -29.72 2.03
CA GLN A 308 47.61 -28.88 0.95
C GLN A 308 46.67 -29.69 0.03
N LEU A 309 46.99 -30.96 -0.27
CA LEU A 309 46.10 -31.83 -1.05
C LEU A 309 44.76 -32.12 -0.35
N ARG A 310 44.78 -32.26 1.00
CA ARG A 310 43.57 -32.51 1.80
C ARG A 310 42.73 -31.25 2.06
N LEU A 311 43.33 -30.07 2.00
CA LEU A 311 42.63 -28.80 2.23
C LEU A 311 41.99 -28.23 0.96
N THR A 312 42.50 -28.56 -0.23
CA THR A 312 42.00 -28.00 -1.50
C THR A 312 40.98 -28.90 -2.22
N THR A 313 40.76 -30.14 -1.77
CA THR A 313 39.79 -31.07 -2.40
C THR A 313 38.65 -31.44 -1.44
N PRO A 314 37.62 -30.57 -1.26
CA PRO A 314 36.44 -30.90 -0.45
C PRO A 314 35.65 -32.13 -0.98
N LEU A 315 35.94 -32.58 -2.20
CA LEU A 315 35.34 -33.78 -2.81
C LEU A 315 35.92 -35.10 -2.28
N ALA A 316 37.19 -35.14 -1.86
CA ALA A 316 37.82 -36.35 -1.34
C ALA A 316 37.25 -36.76 0.03
N LEU A 317 36.84 -35.77 0.83
CA LEU A 317 36.16 -36.01 2.11
C LEU A 317 34.73 -36.56 1.91
N ALA A 318 34.03 -36.08 0.88
CA ALA A 318 32.70 -36.61 0.52
C ALA A 318 32.78 -38.03 -0.05
N ALA A 319 33.79 -38.34 -0.89
CA ALA A 319 33.97 -39.68 -1.45
C ALA A 319 34.28 -40.74 -0.37
N GLN A 320 35.04 -40.38 0.68
CA GLN A 320 35.31 -41.28 1.81
C GLN A 320 34.10 -41.52 2.72
N LEU A 321 33.13 -40.59 2.78
CA LEU A 321 31.93 -40.74 3.59
C LEU A 321 30.84 -41.61 2.92
N PHE A 322 30.92 -41.84 1.61
CA PHE A 322 29.88 -42.54 0.84
C PHE A 322 30.38 -43.80 0.09
N ALA A 323 31.66 -44.16 0.15
CA ALA A 323 32.19 -45.36 -0.48
C ALA A 323 32.46 -46.46 0.56
N GLU A 324 31.71 -47.58 0.48
CA GLU A 324 31.90 -48.75 1.34
C GLU A 324 33.19 -49.54 1.01
N ASN A 325 33.87 -49.21 -0.10
CA ASN A 325 35.23 -49.64 -0.44
C ASN A 325 35.95 -48.56 -1.26
N PRO A 326 36.94 -47.84 -0.71
CA PRO A 326 37.51 -46.64 -1.35
C PRO A 326 38.55 -46.89 -2.45
N GLU A 327 38.93 -48.14 -2.75
CA GLU A 327 39.98 -48.44 -3.75
C GLU A 327 39.45 -48.82 -5.15
N SER A 328 38.13 -48.97 -5.34
CA SER A 328 37.56 -49.36 -6.65
C SER A 328 36.83 -48.25 -7.41
N SER A 329 36.67 -47.06 -6.82
CA SER A 329 35.88 -45.96 -7.42
C SER A 329 36.72 -44.89 -8.14
N PHE A 330 38.06 -44.93 -8.06
CA PHE A 330 38.91 -44.16 -8.95
C PHE A 330 39.12 -44.90 -10.28
N GLN A 331 38.02 -45.17 -10.99
CA GLN A 331 38.13 -45.34 -12.43
C GLN A 331 38.31 -43.96 -13.08
N PRO A 332 39.20 -43.82 -14.08
CA PRO A 332 39.50 -42.54 -14.73
C PRO A 332 38.31 -41.90 -15.46
N GLY A 333 37.15 -42.57 -15.55
CA GLY A 333 35.96 -42.08 -16.26
C GLY A 333 35.07 -41.09 -15.48
N PHE A 334 35.29 -40.83 -14.19
CA PHE A 334 34.44 -39.87 -13.45
C PHE A 334 34.83 -38.39 -13.69
N VAL A 335 36.04 -38.15 -14.21
CA VAL A 335 36.50 -36.81 -14.64
C VAL A 335 35.91 -36.44 -16.01
N GLU A 336 35.66 -37.43 -16.89
CA GLU A 336 34.98 -37.22 -18.18
C GLU A 336 33.49 -36.86 -18.03
N MET A 337 32.87 -37.11 -16.86
CA MET A 337 31.45 -36.79 -16.63
C MET A 337 31.20 -35.32 -16.27
N PHE A 338 32.25 -34.55 -16.01
CA PHE A 338 32.18 -33.11 -15.71
C PHE A 338 32.91 -32.24 -16.74
N GLU A 339 33.48 -32.84 -17.79
CA GLU A 339 33.85 -32.09 -18.99
C GLU A 339 32.57 -31.76 -19.76
N ALA A 340 32.27 -30.47 -19.91
CA ALA A 340 31.15 -30.02 -20.71
C ALA A 340 31.33 -30.48 -22.16
N GLU A 341 30.36 -31.24 -22.69
CA GLU A 341 30.38 -31.83 -24.03
C GLU A 341 30.36 -30.78 -25.18
N ASP A 342 30.32 -29.48 -24.84
CA ASP A 342 30.62 -28.39 -25.78
C ASP A 342 31.46 -27.31 -25.08
N THR A 343 32.78 -27.32 -25.32
CA THR A 343 33.76 -26.38 -24.75
C THR A 343 33.59 -24.93 -25.21
N ARG A 344 32.62 -24.65 -26.09
CA ARG A 344 32.37 -23.32 -26.68
C ARG A 344 31.60 -22.35 -25.78
N THR A 345 31.08 -22.82 -24.64
CA THR A 345 30.30 -21.97 -23.71
C THR A 345 30.74 -22.08 -22.24
N ALA A 346 31.89 -22.70 -21.97
CA ALA A 346 32.39 -22.88 -20.61
C ALA A 346 32.80 -21.54 -19.97
N VAL A 347 32.13 -21.20 -18.87
CA VAL A 347 32.42 -20.04 -18.02
C VAL A 347 33.02 -20.56 -16.72
N GLY A 348 34.25 -20.17 -16.43
CA GLY A 348 34.97 -20.53 -15.21
C GLY A 348 34.92 -19.40 -14.19
N ILE A 349 34.80 -19.72 -12.91
CA ILE A 349 34.95 -18.74 -11.83
C ILE A 349 36.29 -19.02 -11.16
N GLY A 350 37.21 -18.06 -11.26
CA GLY A 350 38.57 -18.16 -10.73
C GLY A 350 38.84 -17.08 -9.69
N LEU A 351 39.74 -17.37 -8.75
CA LEU A 351 40.33 -16.37 -7.89
C LEU A 351 41.54 -15.78 -8.61
N VAL A 352 41.49 -14.48 -8.92
CA VAL A 352 42.60 -13.74 -9.53
C VAL A 352 43.16 -12.77 -8.52
N GLU A 353 44.48 -12.80 -8.37
CA GLU A 353 45.20 -11.86 -7.51
C GLU A 353 45.76 -10.70 -8.34
N ARG A 354 45.32 -9.47 -8.03
CA ARG A 354 45.89 -8.24 -8.59
C ARG A 354 46.22 -7.30 -7.44
N ASP A 355 47.43 -6.73 -7.48
CA ASP A 355 47.94 -5.77 -6.51
C ASP A 355 47.84 -6.24 -5.04
N GLY A 356 48.13 -7.53 -4.81
CA GLY A 356 48.12 -8.15 -3.48
C GLY A 356 46.73 -8.30 -2.85
N LYS A 357 45.66 -8.27 -3.65
CA LYS A 357 44.28 -8.56 -3.23
C LYS A 357 43.64 -9.58 -4.15
N GLN A 358 42.89 -10.51 -3.56
CA GLN A 358 42.20 -11.58 -4.27
C GLN A 358 40.77 -11.17 -4.62
N TRP A 359 40.39 -11.40 -5.87
CA TRP A 359 39.06 -11.13 -6.41
C TRP A 359 38.49 -12.39 -7.04
N PHE A 360 37.17 -12.58 -6.93
CA PHE A 360 36.46 -13.59 -7.70
C PHE A 360 36.08 -12.98 -9.04
N GLU A 361 36.63 -13.51 -10.12
CA GLU A 361 36.33 -13.05 -11.47
C GLU A 361 35.81 -14.24 -12.30
N VAL A 362 34.81 -13.94 -13.12
CA VAL A 362 34.12 -14.91 -13.96
C VAL A 362 34.71 -14.78 -15.36
N HIS A 363 35.53 -15.76 -15.76
CA HIS A 363 36.25 -15.73 -17.02
C HIS A 363 35.59 -16.65 -18.05
N ASN A 364 35.56 -16.18 -19.29
CA ASN A 364 35.25 -17.03 -20.44
C ASN A 364 36.54 -17.74 -20.86
N VAL A 365 36.58 -19.05 -20.66
CA VAL A 365 37.77 -19.90 -20.80
C VAL A 365 38.40 -19.80 -22.20
N LEU A 366 37.59 -19.50 -23.23
CA LEU A 366 38.02 -19.42 -24.62
C LEU A 366 38.81 -18.13 -24.93
N ALA A 367 38.52 -17.05 -24.21
CA ALA A 367 39.22 -15.76 -24.39
C ALA A 367 40.65 -15.78 -23.82
N GLU A 368 40.93 -16.66 -22.84
CA GLU A 368 42.28 -16.80 -22.28
C GLU A 368 43.14 -17.78 -23.07
N LEU A 369 42.58 -18.91 -23.52
CA LEU A 369 43.30 -19.86 -24.39
C LEU A 369 43.78 -19.21 -25.70
N SER A 370 42.97 -18.31 -26.29
CA SER A 370 43.35 -17.55 -27.49
C SER A 370 44.42 -16.48 -27.23
N LYS A 371 44.48 -15.91 -26.01
CA LYS A 371 45.55 -14.99 -25.59
C LYS A 371 46.89 -15.72 -25.41
N ASP A 372 46.85 -16.94 -24.90
CA ASP A 372 48.05 -17.73 -24.62
C ASP A 372 48.67 -18.33 -25.91
N GLU A 373 47.84 -18.70 -26.90
CA GLU A 373 48.33 -19.09 -28.23
C GLU A 373 48.96 -17.92 -29.01
N GLY A 374 48.44 -16.69 -28.85
CA GLY A 374 49.03 -15.49 -29.43
C GLY A 374 50.41 -15.15 -28.85
N THR A 375 50.60 -15.41 -27.55
CA THR A 375 51.86 -15.10 -26.82
C THR A 375 52.93 -16.18 -27.06
N LYS A 376 52.54 -17.44 -27.30
CA LYS A 376 53.47 -18.51 -27.69
C LYS A 376 53.92 -18.42 -29.16
N ARG A 377 53.10 -17.89 -30.07
CA ARG A 377 53.51 -17.65 -31.47
C ARG A 377 54.43 -16.44 -31.65
N SER A 378 54.37 -15.43 -30.78
CA SER A 378 55.31 -14.30 -30.85
C SER A 378 56.71 -14.62 -30.29
N ASN A 379 56.89 -15.74 -29.58
CA ASN A 379 58.17 -16.17 -29.00
C ASN A 379 58.86 -17.30 -29.78
N LEU A 380 58.28 -17.79 -30.88
CA LEU A 380 58.90 -18.82 -31.73
C LEU A 380 59.54 -18.28 -33.02
N ASP A 381 59.46 -16.97 -33.29
CA ASP A 381 59.99 -16.35 -34.54
C ASP A 381 61.11 -15.32 -34.31
N VAL A 382 61.78 -15.36 -33.16
CA VAL A 382 63.01 -14.57 -32.90
C VAL A 382 64.07 -15.50 -32.33
N GLY A 383 64.84 -16.18 -33.20
CA GLY A 383 65.93 -17.00 -32.69
C GLY A 383 66.73 -17.93 -33.60
N THR A 384 66.74 -17.81 -34.94
CA THR A 384 67.80 -18.46 -35.75
C THR A 384 68.04 -17.75 -37.08
N HIS A 385 68.99 -16.80 -37.10
CA HIS A 385 70.12 -16.79 -38.03
C HIS A 385 71.09 -15.64 -37.69
N GLY A 386 72.24 -16.02 -37.16
CA GLY A 386 73.50 -15.35 -37.41
C GLY A 386 74.31 -16.20 -38.40
N VAL A 387 75.07 -15.50 -39.24
CA VAL A 387 75.84 -15.90 -40.45
C VAL A 387 75.04 -15.83 -41.74
#